data_AF-A0A8J7QUN2-F1
#
_entry.id   AF-A0A8J7QUN2-F1
#
_cell.length_a   1.000
_cell.length_b   1.000
_cell.length_c   1.000
_cell.angle_alpha   90.00
_cell.angle_beta   90.00
_cell.angle_gamma   90.00
#
_symmetry.space_group_name_H-M   'P 1'
#
loop_
_entity.id
_entity.type
_entity.pdbx_description
1 polymer ?
#
loop_
_entity_poly.entity_id
_entity_poly.type
_entity_poly.pdbx_seq_one_letter_code
_entity_poly.pdbx_strand_id
1 'polypeptide(L)'
;MQKIEERILAITEFNMEWTRSQRKCEQVECLIWERKHLLDKMFVATPEEVVRMEQVNSRLYDLTQKMYARTEALYRKMATATYDPEFDNDVEVEGSLRFSPNGHSSVLPMANDNYYGSEFYEMFCIIDWLYTCEHLKLEEVENCWCLLSPANYSPEMTREELGIKDDLNDGTTWYESVQPAADKLSHICICHAIHDLWDHKPYSIPDILRMNDFCVEVKIKHQHWEEQDGCCWKWWERCSFEEFRDKFVREAEQNRAPQIRLGQEIYNRTQLYFKDYFDSLTEDMPNVEKHKDLFSDKVYLHWRPQKDCFYIDENIDDYLREVYEFVRR
;
A
#
# COMPACT_ATOMS: atom_id res chain seq x y z
N MET A 1 26.66 -10.95 18.75
CA MET A 1 26.09 -11.47 17.51
C MET A 1 25.58 -12.90 17.73
N GLN A 2 26.42 -13.95 17.75
CA GLN A 2 25.98 -15.37 17.84
C GLN A 2 24.96 -15.68 18.96
N LYS A 3 25.17 -15.16 20.18
CA LYS A 3 24.21 -15.33 21.30
C LYS A 3 22.79 -14.81 21.00
N ILE A 4 22.65 -13.81 20.14
CA ILE A 4 21.34 -13.28 19.73
C ILE A 4 20.69 -14.27 18.76
N GLU A 5 21.43 -14.75 17.77
CA GLU A 5 20.94 -15.74 16.81
C GLU A 5 20.59 -17.07 17.49
N GLU A 6 21.39 -17.54 18.45
CA GLU A 6 21.06 -18.70 19.29
C GLU A 6 19.71 -18.54 19.99
N ARG A 7 19.40 -17.34 20.50
CA ARG A 7 18.11 -17.05 21.15
C ARG A 7 16.97 -17.00 20.14
N ILE A 8 17.20 -16.39 18.97
CA ILE A 8 16.22 -16.38 17.88
C ILE A 8 15.89 -17.82 17.47
N LEU A 9 16.90 -18.64 17.22
CA LEU A 9 16.73 -20.05 16.86
C LEU A 9 16.07 -20.87 17.96
N ALA A 10 16.34 -20.57 19.23
CA ALA A 10 15.66 -21.24 20.35
C ALA A 10 14.17 -20.87 20.45
N ILE A 11 13.75 -19.67 20.03
CA ILE A 11 12.33 -19.27 20.04
C ILE A 11 11.58 -19.82 18.82
N THR A 12 12.25 -19.75 17.66
CA THR A 12 11.67 -20.11 16.37
C THR A 12 11.73 -21.60 16.07
N GLU A 13 12.68 -22.32 16.68
CA GLU A 13 13.00 -23.72 16.41
C GLU A 13 13.16 -24.00 14.90
N PHE A 14 13.54 -22.94 14.15
CA PHE A 14 13.62 -22.89 12.70
C PHE A 14 12.39 -23.47 11.96
N ASN A 15 11.19 -23.14 12.42
CA ASN A 15 9.93 -23.44 11.74
C ASN A 15 9.02 -22.21 11.75
N MET A 16 7.79 -22.31 11.21
CA MET A 16 6.85 -21.18 11.15
C MET A 16 5.82 -21.17 12.30
N GLU A 17 5.79 -22.14 13.23
CA GLU A 17 4.72 -22.23 14.23
C GLU A 17 4.70 -21.04 15.20
N TRP A 18 5.86 -20.46 15.49
CA TRP A 18 5.99 -19.29 16.37
C TRP A 18 5.30 -18.04 15.82
N THR A 19 5.10 -17.94 14.49
CA THR A 19 4.43 -16.80 13.83
C THR A 19 2.97 -16.63 14.27
N ARG A 20 2.37 -17.70 14.82
CA ARG A 20 1.00 -17.70 15.38
C ARG A 20 0.91 -17.05 16.76
N SER A 21 2.05 -16.77 17.41
CA SER A 21 2.10 -16.18 18.74
C SER A 21 2.64 -14.76 18.65
N GLN A 22 1.77 -13.78 18.85
CA GLN A 22 2.15 -12.36 18.88
C GLN A 22 3.34 -12.08 19.79
N ARG A 23 3.32 -12.62 21.01
CA ARG A 23 4.43 -12.50 21.96
C ARG A 23 5.75 -13.04 21.40
N LYS A 24 5.74 -14.16 20.68
CA LYS A 24 6.96 -14.70 20.07
C LYS A 24 7.41 -13.84 18.89
N CYS A 25 6.48 -13.36 18.05
CA CYS A 25 6.80 -12.46 16.94
C CYS A 25 7.48 -11.18 17.43
N GLU A 26 6.88 -10.47 18.40
CA GLU A 26 7.46 -9.26 19.01
C GLU A 26 8.85 -9.53 19.62
N GLN A 27 9.04 -10.67 20.28
CA GLN A 27 10.33 -11.04 20.85
C GLN A 27 11.40 -11.30 19.78
N VAL A 28 11.05 -12.01 18.70
CA VAL A 28 11.97 -12.28 17.58
C VAL A 28 12.29 -10.99 16.84
N GLU A 29 11.31 -10.13 16.59
CA GLU A 29 11.49 -8.82 15.98
C GLU A 29 12.50 -7.96 16.76
N CYS A 30 12.32 -7.81 18.09
CA CYS A 30 13.28 -7.09 18.94
C CYS A 30 14.71 -7.63 18.80
N LEU A 31 14.87 -8.96 18.79
CA LEU A 31 16.18 -9.61 18.69
C LEU A 31 16.81 -9.42 17.31
N ILE A 32 15.99 -9.45 16.26
CA ILE A 32 16.41 -9.24 14.88
C ILE A 32 16.89 -7.80 14.67
N TRP A 33 16.19 -6.80 15.23
CA TRP A 33 16.67 -5.41 15.23
C TRP A 33 17.96 -5.23 16.06
N GLU A 34 18.09 -5.92 17.20
CA GLU A 34 19.34 -5.91 17.97
C GLU A 34 20.50 -6.53 17.17
N ARG A 35 20.25 -7.63 16.46
CA ARG A 35 21.22 -8.26 15.54
C ARG A 35 21.64 -7.28 14.45
N LYS A 36 20.68 -6.64 13.79
CA LYS A 36 20.94 -5.63 12.74
C LYS A 36 21.92 -4.57 13.22
N HIS A 37 21.64 -3.96 14.38
CA HIS A 37 22.48 -2.91 14.95
C HIS A 37 23.90 -3.37 15.25
N LEU A 38 24.07 -4.60 15.75
CA LEU A 38 25.40 -5.15 15.99
C LEU A 38 26.18 -5.38 14.70
N LEU A 39 25.53 -5.89 13.66
CA LEU A 39 26.18 -6.11 12.36
C LEU A 39 26.55 -4.79 11.68
N ASP A 40 25.66 -3.79 11.73
CA ASP A 40 25.93 -2.44 11.23
C ASP A 40 27.13 -1.79 11.94
N LYS A 41 27.28 -2.01 13.25
CA LYS A 41 28.45 -1.55 14.01
C LYS A 41 29.75 -2.26 13.65
N MET A 42 29.67 -3.51 13.19
CA MET A 42 30.82 -4.28 12.73
C MET A 42 31.22 -3.92 11.29
N PHE A 43 30.34 -3.26 10.54
CA PHE A 43 30.59 -2.88 9.16
C PHE A 43 31.67 -1.79 9.09
N VAL A 44 32.75 -2.08 8.35
CA VAL A 44 33.89 -1.15 8.18
C VAL A 44 34.11 -0.72 6.73
N ALA A 45 33.27 -1.18 5.79
CA ALA A 45 33.42 -0.98 4.35
C ALA A 45 34.85 -1.24 3.86
N THR A 46 35.26 -2.51 3.91
CA THR A 46 36.46 -2.98 3.21
C THR A 46 36.34 -2.73 1.70
N PRO A 47 37.45 -2.68 0.94
CA PRO A 47 37.39 -2.50 -0.51
C PRO A 47 36.45 -3.50 -1.21
N GLU A 48 36.45 -4.76 -0.78
CA GLU A 48 35.58 -5.80 -1.30
C GLU A 48 34.10 -5.53 -0.98
N GLU A 49 33.79 -5.02 0.21
CA GLU A 49 32.44 -4.63 0.60
C GLU A 49 31.94 -3.39 -0.13
N VAL A 50 32.81 -2.42 -0.40
CA VAL A 50 32.47 -1.24 -1.20
C VAL A 50 32.12 -1.66 -2.62
N VAL A 51 32.96 -2.49 -3.25
CA VAL A 51 32.66 -3.05 -4.59
C VAL A 51 31.35 -3.85 -4.55
N ARG A 52 31.10 -4.60 -3.48
CA ARG A 52 29.85 -5.34 -3.36
C ARG A 52 28.64 -4.41 -3.19
N MET A 53 28.77 -3.33 -2.45
CA MET A 53 27.73 -2.30 -2.30
C MET A 53 27.39 -1.69 -3.66
N GLU A 54 28.40 -1.33 -4.47
CA GLU A 54 28.19 -0.82 -5.84
C GLU A 54 27.38 -1.80 -6.70
N GLN A 55 27.70 -3.10 -6.62
CA GLN A 55 27.01 -4.13 -7.37
C GLN A 55 25.56 -4.32 -6.95
N VAL A 56 25.29 -4.44 -5.64
CA VAL A 56 23.92 -4.65 -5.15
C VAL A 56 23.06 -3.40 -5.33
N ASN A 57 23.63 -2.21 -5.13
CA ASN A 57 22.95 -0.94 -5.41
C ASN A 57 22.56 -0.81 -6.88
N SER A 58 23.52 -1.06 -7.80
CA SER A 58 23.25 -1.02 -9.24
C SER A 58 22.20 -2.05 -9.65
N ARG A 59 22.23 -3.24 -9.02
CA ARG A 59 21.27 -4.31 -9.30
C ARG A 59 19.87 -3.95 -8.83
N LEU A 60 19.71 -3.45 -7.61
CA LEU A 60 18.42 -3.04 -7.08
C LEU A 60 17.85 -1.88 -7.88
N TYR A 61 18.65 -0.87 -8.20
CA TYR A 61 18.23 0.23 -9.08
C TYR A 61 17.72 -0.28 -10.44
N ASP A 62 18.46 -1.16 -11.12
CA ASP A 62 18.04 -1.77 -12.40
C ASP A 62 16.74 -2.58 -12.26
N LEU A 63 16.57 -3.34 -11.17
CA LEU A 63 15.34 -4.08 -10.92
C LEU A 63 14.15 -3.17 -10.65
N THR A 64 14.34 -2.08 -9.90
CA THR A 64 13.34 -1.03 -9.68
C THR A 64 12.90 -0.43 -11.02
N GLN A 65 13.85 -0.01 -11.88
CA GLN A 65 13.50 0.52 -13.22
C GLN A 65 12.74 -0.50 -14.08
N LYS A 66 13.13 -1.79 -14.02
CA LYS A 66 12.44 -2.87 -14.73
C LYS A 66 11.04 -3.12 -14.19
N MET A 67 10.84 -3.04 -12.88
CA MET A 67 9.53 -3.14 -12.25
C MET A 67 8.61 -2.06 -12.80
N TYR A 68 8.99 -0.78 -12.67
CA TYR A 68 8.20 0.36 -13.18
C TYR A 68 7.88 0.24 -14.68
N ALA A 69 8.87 -0.08 -15.51
CA ALA A 69 8.66 -0.26 -16.95
C ALA A 69 7.74 -1.45 -17.27
N ARG A 70 7.82 -2.53 -16.49
CA ARG A 70 6.96 -3.70 -16.67
C ARG A 70 5.53 -3.43 -16.21
N THR A 71 5.33 -2.71 -15.11
CA THR A 71 4.02 -2.24 -14.64
C THR A 71 3.34 -1.37 -15.68
N GLU A 72 4.06 -0.41 -16.25
CA GLU A 72 3.56 0.44 -17.34
C GLU A 72 3.15 -0.40 -18.57
N ALA A 73 4.02 -1.31 -19.02
CA ALA A 73 3.71 -2.16 -20.16
C ALA A 73 2.49 -3.07 -19.90
N LEU A 74 2.33 -3.53 -18.66
CA LEU A 74 1.21 -4.36 -18.26
C LEU A 74 -0.10 -3.55 -18.21
N TYR A 75 -0.06 -2.32 -17.69
CA TYR A 75 -1.17 -1.37 -17.76
C TYR A 75 -1.61 -1.12 -19.21
N ARG A 76 -0.67 -0.82 -20.12
CA ARG A 76 -1.00 -0.59 -21.54
C ARG A 76 -1.67 -1.80 -22.18
N LYS A 77 -1.23 -3.01 -21.83
CA LYS A 77 -1.86 -4.26 -22.29
C LYS A 77 -3.26 -4.45 -21.69
N MET A 78 -3.43 -4.15 -20.41
CA MET A 78 -4.72 -4.21 -19.73
C MET A 78 -5.73 -3.28 -20.42
N ALA A 79 -5.37 -2.01 -20.58
CA ALA A 79 -6.22 -0.96 -21.14
C ALA A 79 -6.64 -1.23 -22.60
N THR A 80 -5.88 -2.04 -23.35
CA THR A 80 -6.15 -2.31 -24.77
C THR A 80 -6.74 -3.69 -25.06
N ALA A 81 -6.56 -4.67 -24.16
CA ALA A 81 -6.84 -6.06 -24.50
C ALA A 81 -7.59 -6.87 -23.45
N THR A 82 -7.56 -6.48 -22.16
CA THR A 82 -8.20 -7.28 -21.10
C THR A 82 -9.25 -6.52 -20.31
N TYR A 83 -9.28 -5.19 -20.38
CA TYR A 83 -10.34 -4.40 -19.78
C TYR A 83 -11.70 -4.67 -20.46
N ASP A 84 -12.68 -5.07 -19.66
CA ASP A 84 -14.06 -5.27 -20.06
C ASP A 84 -14.97 -4.32 -19.26
N PRO A 85 -15.52 -3.25 -19.87
CA PRO A 85 -16.34 -2.28 -19.15
C PRO A 85 -17.64 -2.86 -18.55
N GLU A 86 -18.10 -4.02 -19.04
CA GLU A 86 -19.31 -4.69 -18.54
C GLU A 86 -19.00 -5.53 -17.28
N PHE A 87 -17.78 -6.03 -17.14
CA PHE A 87 -17.36 -6.85 -15.99
C PHE A 87 -16.51 -6.05 -15.00
N ASP A 88 -15.51 -5.32 -15.47
CA ASP A 88 -14.54 -4.63 -14.63
C ASP A 88 -15.15 -3.36 -14.00
N ASN A 89 -15.44 -3.47 -12.70
CA ASN A 89 -15.81 -2.31 -11.88
C ASN A 89 -14.55 -1.62 -11.35
N ASP A 90 -13.48 -2.38 -11.17
CA ASP A 90 -12.18 -1.89 -10.74
C ASP A 90 -11.07 -2.76 -11.34
N VAL A 91 -9.95 -2.13 -11.72
CA VAL A 91 -8.77 -2.84 -12.22
C VAL A 91 -7.52 -2.24 -11.62
N GLU A 92 -6.76 -3.09 -10.93
CA GLU A 92 -5.52 -2.72 -10.28
C GLU A 92 -4.34 -3.31 -11.05
N VAL A 93 -3.34 -2.48 -11.35
CA VAL A 93 -2.04 -2.94 -11.87
C VAL A 93 -0.98 -2.62 -10.84
N GLU A 94 -0.34 -3.65 -10.31
CA GLU A 94 0.63 -3.53 -9.22
C GLU A 94 1.97 -4.13 -9.67
N GLY A 95 3.06 -3.43 -9.37
CA GLY A 95 4.42 -3.95 -9.45
C GLY A 95 5.10 -3.89 -8.09
N SER A 96 5.81 -4.95 -7.73
CA SER A 96 6.60 -5.01 -6.50
C SER A 96 7.99 -5.59 -6.72
N LEU A 97 8.94 -5.12 -5.93
CA LEU A 97 10.29 -5.67 -5.79
C LEU A 97 10.46 -6.11 -4.34
N ARG A 98 10.97 -7.33 -4.16
CA ARG A 98 11.29 -7.86 -2.84
C ARG A 98 12.52 -8.74 -2.82
N PHE A 99 13.11 -8.89 -1.66
CA PHE A 99 14.05 -9.98 -1.40
C PHE A 99 13.25 -11.24 -1.03
N SER A 100 13.55 -12.38 -1.64
CA SER A 100 12.79 -13.62 -1.45
C SER A 100 13.74 -14.80 -1.30
N PRO A 101 14.16 -15.15 -0.07
CA PRO A 101 15.09 -16.25 0.15
C PRO A 101 14.45 -17.60 -0.23
N ASN A 102 15.18 -18.41 -0.99
CA ASN A 102 14.78 -19.72 -1.50
C ASN A 102 15.96 -20.70 -1.47
N GLY A 103 16.41 -21.05 -0.27
CA GLY A 103 17.54 -21.95 -0.04
C GLY A 103 18.87 -21.23 0.20
N HIS A 104 19.90 -21.98 0.60
CA HIS A 104 21.20 -21.40 0.97
C HIS A 104 21.88 -20.62 -0.17
N SER A 105 21.50 -20.85 -1.44
CA SER A 105 21.99 -20.06 -2.58
C SER A 105 21.52 -18.60 -2.59
N SER A 106 20.51 -18.26 -1.77
CA SER A 106 20.04 -16.88 -1.59
C SER A 106 20.99 -16.02 -0.78
N VAL A 107 21.97 -16.64 -0.12
CA VAL A 107 23.09 -15.96 0.54
C VAL A 107 24.30 -16.05 -0.38
N LEU A 108 24.78 -14.90 -0.84
CA LEU A 108 26.05 -14.83 -1.54
C LEU A 108 27.19 -15.04 -0.53
N PRO A 109 28.03 -16.08 -0.68
CA PRO A 109 29.15 -16.30 0.22
C PRO A 109 30.21 -15.21 0.06
N MET A 110 30.74 -14.71 1.18
CA MET A 110 31.81 -13.70 1.19
C MET A 110 32.97 -14.15 2.07
N ALA A 111 34.20 -13.73 1.71
CA ALA A 111 35.40 -14.15 2.44
C ALA A 111 35.42 -13.73 3.93
N ASN A 112 34.65 -12.71 4.29
CA ASN A 112 34.53 -12.19 5.64
C ASN A 112 33.28 -12.70 6.40
N ASP A 113 32.62 -13.76 5.92
CA ASP A 113 31.48 -14.37 6.63
C ASP A 113 31.84 -14.76 8.07
N ASN A 114 33.02 -15.36 8.26
CA ASN A 114 33.53 -15.73 9.59
C ASN A 114 33.76 -14.54 10.52
N TYR A 115 34.01 -13.34 9.98
CA TYR A 115 34.20 -12.12 10.78
C TYR A 115 32.88 -11.65 11.39
N TYR A 116 31.80 -11.67 10.59
CA TYR A 116 30.46 -11.36 11.07
C TYR A 116 29.90 -12.50 11.94
N GLY A 117 30.23 -13.74 11.58
CA GLY A 117 29.91 -14.97 12.31
C GLY A 117 28.43 -15.30 12.32
N SER A 118 27.66 -14.75 11.38
CA SER A 118 26.19 -14.76 11.33
C SER A 118 25.67 -15.88 10.45
N GLU A 119 24.62 -16.55 10.93
CA GLU A 119 23.86 -17.54 10.17
C GLU A 119 22.89 -16.82 9.20
N PHE A 120 23.44 -16.16 8.19
CA PHE A 120 22.71 -15.25 7.30
C PHE A 120 21.47 -15.89 6.67
N TYR A 121 21.54 -17.14 6.25
CA TYR A 121 20.44 -17.81 5.57
C TYR A 121 19.24 -18.01 6.51
N GLU A 122 19.50 -18.53 7.70
CA GLU A 122 18.51 -18.78 8.72
C GLU A 122 17.85 -17.46 9.13
N MET A 123 18.64 -16.40 9.27
CA MET A 123 18.12 -15.07 9.62
C MET A 123 17.29 -14.48 8.50
N PHE A 124 17.66 -14.65 7.23
CA PHE A 124 16.83 -14.24 6.10
C PHE A 124 15.48 -14.96 6.09
N CYS A 125 15.46 -16.28 6.32
CA CYS A 125 14.22 -17.04 6.40
C CYS A 125 13.34 -16.55 7.58
N ILE A 126 13.94 -16.30 8.74
CA ILE A 126 13.20 -15.84 9.91
C ILE A 126 12.65 -14.43 9.70
N ILE A 127 13.41 -13.54 9.05
CA ILE A 127 12.93 -12.20 8.66
C ILE A 127 11.77 -12.32 7.65
N ASP A 128 11.89 -13.17 6.64
CA ASP A 128 10.80 -13.44 5.69
C ASP A 128 9.54 -13.99 6.39
N TRP A 129 9.72 -14.92 7.34
CA TRP A 129 8.60 -15.45 8.12
C TRP A 129 8.01 -14.45 9.11
N LEU A 130 8.79 -13.52 9.67
CA LEU A 130 8.25 -12.41 10.48
C LEU A 130 7.16 -11.67 9.72
N TYR A 131 7.29 -11.55 8.39
CA TYR A 131 6.33 -10.83 7.55
C TYR A 131 5.02 -11.58 7.32
N THR A 132 4.96 -12.86 7.74
CA THR A 132 3.72 -13.63 7.79
C THR A 132 2.95 -13.45 9.11
N CYS A 133 3.56 -12.83 10.13
CA CYS A 133 2.86 -12.49 11.37
C CYS A 133 1.82 -11.38 11.10
N GLU A 134 0.54 -11.61 11.40
CA GLU A 134 -0.57 -10.70 11.05
C GLU A 134 -0.39 -9.24 11.52
N HIS A 135 0.36 -9.02 12.60
CA HIS A 135 0.59 -7.72 13.25
C HIS A 135 1.90 -7.04 12.83
N LEU A 136 2.76 -7.73 12.06
CA LEU A 136 4.05 -7.22 11.58
C LEU A 136 4.09 -7.34 10.05
N LYS A 137 3.19 -6.59 9.39
CA LYS A 137 3.22 -6.47 7.94
C LYS A 137 4.33 -5.49 7.57
N LEU A 138 5.34 -5.98 6.87
CA LEU A 138 6.32 -5.11 6.21
C LEU A 138 5.97 -5.01 4.74
N GLU A 139 6.03 -3.78 4.25
CA GLU A 139 5.78 -3.48 2.85
C GLU A 139 6.91 -4.05 1.98
N GLU A 140 6.62 -4.19 0.69
CA GLU A 140 7.63 -4.61 -0.29
C GLU A 140 8.82 -3.62 -0.29
N VAL A 141 9.96 -4.01 -0.88
CA VAL A 141 11.15 -3.13 -0.90
C VAL A 141 10.92 -1.91 -1.77
N GLU A 142 10.27 -2.13 -2.91
CA GLU A 142 9.68 -1.09 -3.75
C GLU A 142 8.33 -1.59 -4.22
N ASN A 143 7.38 -0.68 -4.37
CA ASN A 143 6.11 -0.96 -5.01
C ASN A 143 5.63 0.24 -5.82
N CYS A 144 4.83 -0.05 -6.85
CA CYS A 144 4.06 0.94 -7.57
C CYS A 144 2.72 0.33 -7.94
N TRP A 145 1.66 1.11 -7.86
CA TRP A 145 0.31 0.63 -8.16
C TRP A 145 -0.44 1.71 -8.94
N CYS A 146 -1.24 1.25 -9.88
CA CYS A 146 -2.15 2.08 -10.67
C CYS A 146 -3.57 1.61 -10.39
N LEU A 147 -4.38 2.54 -9.85
CA LEU A 147 -5.81 2.37 -9.64
C LEU A 147 -6.50 3.58 -10.23
N LEU A 148 -7.34 3.38 -11.24
CA LEU A 148 -8.09 4.46 -11.88
C LEU A 148 -9.57 4.12 -11.90
N SER A 149 -10.41 5.16 -11.87
CA SER A 149 -11.81 4.97 -12.22
C SER A 149 -11.92 4.46 -13.66
N PRO A 150 -12.83 3.51 -13.94
CA PRO A 150 -13.21 3.07 -15.28
C PRO A 150 -13.34 4.19 -16.32
N ALA A 151 -13.85 5.36 -15.92
CA ALA A 151 -14.04 6.50 -16.81
C ALA A 151 -12.73 7.18 -17.27
N ASN A 152 -11.62 6.93 -16.58
CA ASN A 152 -10.34 7.60 -16.77
C ASN A 152 -9.29 6.73 -17.47
N TYR A 153 -9.59 5.45 -17.77
CA TYR A 153 -8.64 4.59 -18.44
C TYR A 153 -8.30 5.11 -19.84
N SER A 154 -7.01 5.31 -20.08
CA SER A 154 -6.47 5.60 -21.40
C SER A 154 -5.13 4.89 -21.60
N PRO A 155 -4.95 4.20 -22.75
CA PRO A 155 -3.71 3.49 -23.02
C PRO A 155 -2.52 4.43 -23.27
N GLU A 156 -2.76 5.74 -23.42
CA GLU A 156 -1.74 6.75 -23.71
C GLU A 156 -1.25 7.51 -22.47
N MET A 157 -1.76 7.18 -21.27
CA MET A 157 -1.36 7.88 -20.04
C MET A 157 0.15 7.79 -19.79
N THR A 158 0.72 8.88 -19.29
CA THR A 158 2.12 8.93 -18.85
C THR A 158 2.30 8.26 -17.50
N ARG A 159 3.55 7.99 -17.09
CA ARG A 159 3.82 7.41 -15.76
C ARG A 159 3.36 8.32 -14.62
N GLU A 160 3.48 9.62 -14.82
CA GLU A 160 3.01 10.66 -13.90
C GLU A 160 1.49 10.59 -13.74
N GLU A 161 0.74 10.53 -14.85
CA GLU A 161 -0.72 10.43 -14.84
C GLU A 161 -1.20 9.11 -14.20
N LEU A 162 -0.41 8.04 -14.33
CA LEU A 162 -0.68 6.75 -13.74
C LEU A 162 -0.24 6.63 -12.28
N GLY A 163 0.49 7.61 -11.73
CA GLY A 163 1.06 7.55 -10.38
C GLY A 163 2.17 6.51 -10.22
N ILE A 164 2.77 6.03 -11.32
CA ILE A 164 3.83 5.00 -11.33
C ILE A 164 5.17 5.57 -11.84
N LYS A 165 5.46 6.82 -11.51
CA LYS A 165 6.77 7.40 -11.75
C LYS A 165 7.69 7.09 -10.57
N ASP A 166 8.94 6.74 -10.86
CA ASP A 166 9.99 6.64 -9.85
C ASP A 166 10.46 8.05 -9.46
N ASP A 167 9.79 8.65 -8.49
CA ASP A 167 10.15 9.96 -7.94
C ASP A 167 11.18 9.85 -6.79
N LEU A 168 11.42 8.63 -6.28
CA LEU A 168 12.34 8.41 -5.17
C LEU A 168 13.80 8.36 -5.64
N ASN A 169 14.07 7.81 -6.82
CA ASN A 169 15.44 7.77 -7.36
C ASN A 169 15.75 8.96 -8.29
N ASP A 170 15.80 10.17 -7.73
CA ASP A 170 15.98 11.43 -8.46
C ASP A 170 17.44 11.80 -8.81
N GLY A 171 18.39 10.92 -8.47
CA GLY A 171 19.83 11.15 -8.63
C GLY A 171 20.52 11.70 -7.38
N THR A 172 19.77 11.93 -6.31
CA THR A 172 20.30 12.19 -4.96
C THR A 172 20.47 10.87 -4.22
N THR A 173 21.56 10.73 -3.49
CA THR A 173 21.80 9.52 -2.68
C THR A 173 20.83 9.46 -1.49
N TRP A 174 20.28 8.28 -1.23
CA TRP A 174 19.52 7.98 -0.02
C TRP A 174 20.41 7.58 1.17
N TYR A 175 21.73 7.70 1.03
CA TYR A 175 22.68 7.41 2.09
C TYR A 175 23.05 8.68 2.88
N GLU A 176 22.64 8.74 4.14
CA GLU A 176 22.90 9.83 5.06
C GLU A 176 24.29 9.76 5.71
N SER A 177 24.84 10.93 6.07
CA SER A 177 26.19 11.04 6.64
C SER A 177 26.38 10.39 8.02
N VAL A 178 25.27 10.10 8.71
CA VAL A 178 25.28 9.43 10.02
C VAL A 178 25.38 7.91 9.92
N GLN A 179 25.19 7.35 8.73
CA GLN A 179 25.19 5.91 8.51
C GLN A 179 26.62 5.32 8.55
N PRO A 180 26.76 4.02 8.83
CA PRO A 180 28.06 3.37 8.90
C PRO A 180 28.89 3.56 7.64
N ALA A 181 30.16 3.94 7.81
CA ALA A 181 31.12 4.12 6.72
C ALA A 181 30.67 5.05 5.58
N ALA A 182 29.83 6.06 5.89
CA ALA A 182 29.32 7.02 4.90
C ALA A 182 30.43 7.74 4.10
N ASP A 183 31.59 7.98 4.71
CA ASP A 183 32.76 8.55 4.03
C ASP A 183 33.26 7.64 2.88
N LYS A 184 33.29 6.33 3.10
CA LYS A 184 33.77 5.33 2.13
C LYS A 184 32.76 4.96 1.06
N LEU A 185 31.48 5.24 1.29
CA LEU A 185 30.39 4.99 0.34
C LEU A 185 29.91 6.27 -0.37
N SER A 186 30.50 7.42 -0.03
CA SER A 186 30.06 8.75 -0.50
C SER A 186 30.09 8.94 -2.02
N HIS A 187 30.85 8.14 -2.76
CA HIS A 187 30.88 8.17 -4.23
C HIS A 187 29.75 7.37 -4.88
N ILE A 188 29.03 6.56 -4.12
CA ILE A 188 27.90 5.76 -4.61
C ILE A 188 26.62 6.57 -4.40
N CYS A 189 25.86 6.77 -5.48
CA CYS A 189 24.48 7.23 -5.35
C CYS A 189 23.61 6.05 -4.94
N ILE A 190 23.36 5.92 -3.64
CA ILE A 190 22.57 4.81 -3.09
C ILE A 190 21.10 5.02 -3.44
N CYS A 191 20.47 4.01 -4.04
CA CYS A 191 19.06 4.04 -4.45
C CYS A 191 18.12 3.81 -3.27
N HIS A 192 16.85 4.19 -3.44
CA HIS A 192 15.81 4.08 -2.42
C HIS A 192 15.65 2.63 -1.90
N ALA A 193 15.66 1.62 -2.77
CA ALA A 193 15.58 0.21 -2.36
C ALA A 193 16.64 -0.24 -1.33
N ILE A 194 17.87 0.30 -1.39
CA ILE A 194 18.90 0.00 -0.37
C ILE A 194 18.53 0.69 0.94
N HIS A 195 18.06 1.94 0.86
CA HIS A 195 17.63 2.72 2.02
C HIS A 195 16.46 2.04 2.72
N ASP A 196 15.42 1.63 2.00
CA ASP A 196 14.28 0.92 2.58
C ASP A 196 14.72 -0.38 3.28
N LEU A 197 15.55 -1.20 2.62
CA LEU A 197 16.09 -2.43 3.22
C LEU A 197 16.84 -2.18 4.52
N TRP A 198 17.56 -1.06 4.62
CA TRP A 198 18.41 -0.75 5.76
C TRP A 198 17.74 0.07 6.86
N ASP A 199 16.88 1.04 6.53
CA ASP A 199 16.29 1.96 7.51
C ASP A 199 14.92 1.51 7.99
N HIS A 200 14.13 0.90 7.10
CA HIS A 200 12.75 0.53 7.37
C HIS A 200 12.56 -0.98 7.58
N LYS A 201 13.55 -1.78 7.16
CA LYS A 201 13.54 -3.23 7.32
C LYS A 201 14.71 -3.69 8.19
N PRO A 202 14.59 -4.88 8.83
CA PRO A 202 15.58 -5.34 9.79
C PRO A 202 16.85 -5.94 9.16
N TYR A 203 17.24 -5.50 7.96
CA TYR A 203 18.45 -5.98 7.30
C TYR A 203 19.62 -5.03 7.56
N SER A 204 20.73 -5.57 8.05
CA SER A 204 21.97 -4.83 8.21
C SER A 204 22.69 -4.62 6.88
N ILE A 205 23.67 -3.73 6.81
CA ILE A 205 24.51 -3.58 5.62
C ILE A 205 25.18 -4.92 5.25
N PRO A 206 25.78 -5.69 6.19
CA PRO A 206 26.29 -7.02 5.89
C PRO A 206 25.25 -8.00 5.33
N ASP A 207 23.98 -7.89 5.74
CA ASP A 207 22.88 -8.68 5.18
C ASP A 207 22.65 -8.30 3.71
N ILE A 208 22.48 -7.01 3.43
CA ILE A 208 22.22 -6.49 2.08
C ILE A 208 23.31 -6.90 1.09
N LEU A 209 24.59 -6.84 1.51
CA LEU A 209 25.72 -7.28 0.67
C LEU A 209 25.64 -8.77 0.28
N ARG A 210 24.94 -9.59 1.06
CA ARG A 210 24.79 -11.05 0.87
C ARG A 210 23.48 -11.45 0.22
N MET A 211 22.53 -10.53 0.04
CA MET A 211 21.29 -10.84 -0.66
C MET A 211 21.57 -11.22 -2.12
N ASN A 212 21.00 -12.35 -2.54
CA ASN A 212 21.20 -12.87 -3.90
C ASN A 212 19.91 -13.12 -4.68
N ASP A 213 18.77 -13.29 -4.00
CA ASP A 213 17.48 -13.63 -4.63
C ASP A 213 16.47 -12.49 -4.48
N PHE A 214 16.38 -11.67 -5.53
CA PHE A 214 15.38 -10.61 -5.64
C PHE A 214 14.27 -11.04 -6.60
N CYS A 215 13.02 -10.82 -6.21
CA CYS A 215 11.83 -11.09 -7.00
C CYS A 215 11.20 -9.76 -7.44
N VAL A 216 11.03 -9.61 -8.74
CA VAL A 216 10.16 -8.55 -9.31
C VAL A 216 8.88 -9.23 -9.76
N GLU A 217 7.77 -8.79 -9.21
CA GLU A 217 6.44 -9.31 -9.53
C GLU A 217 5.58 -8.19 -10.07
N VAL A 218 4.80 -8.46 -11.12
CA VAL A 218 3.85 -7.49 -11.66
C VAL A 218 2.54 -8.22 -11.96
N LYS A 219 1.43 -7.71 -11.43
CA LYS A 219 0.11 -8.33 -11.45
C LYS A 219 -0.94 -7.37 -12.01
N ILE A 220 -1.99 -7.96 -12.58
CA ILE A 220 -3.26 -7.27 -12.83
C ILE A 220 -4.32 -7.98 -12.01
N LYS A 221 -5.18 -7.22 -11.35
CA LYS A 221 -6.39 -7.73 -10.68
C LYS A 221 -7.61 -7.10 -11.34
N HIS A 222 -8.42 -7.93 -11.98
CA HIS A 222 -9.74 -7.56 -12.50
C HIS A 222 -10.79 -7.83 -11.42
N GLN A 223 -11.63 -6.86 -11.10
CA GLN A 223 -12.60 -6.97 -10.02
C GLN A 223 -14.01 -6.59 -10.47
N HIS A 224 -14.96 -7.44 -10.07
CA HIS A 224 -16.38 -7.25 -10.26
C HIS A 224 -17.08 -7.37 -8.91
N TRP A 225 -17.93 -6.40 -8.62
CA TRP A 225 -18.62 -6.22 -7.36
C TRP A 225 -20.09 -5.95 -7.66
N GLU A 226 -20.97 -6.77 -7.11
CA GLU A 226 -22.42 -6.62 -7.27
C GLU A 226 -23.10 -6.54 -5.90
N GLU A 227 -24.12 -5.70 -5.83
CA GLU A 227 -25.11 -5.72 -4.76
C GLU A 227 -26.09 -6.89 -4.94
N GLN A 228 -26.85 -7.21 -3.89
CA GLN A 228 -27.83 -8.30 -3.93
C GLN A 228 -28.93 -8.10 -4.99
N ASP A 229 -29.19 -6.87 -5.40
CA ASP A 229 -30.14 -6.55 -6.47
C ASP A 229 -29.51 -6.54 -7.88
N GLY A 230 -28.23 -6.90 -7.99
CA GLY A 230 -27.47 -6.95 -9.23
C GLY A 230 -26.88 -5.62 -9.67
N CYS A 231 -27.02 -4.55 -8.89
CA CYS A 231 -26.35 -3.29 -9.19
C CYS A 231 -24.83 -3.42 -9.00
N CYS A 232 -24.03 -2.97 -9.97
CA CYS A 232 -22.58 -2.97 -9.84
C CYS A 232 -22.10 -1.99 -8.76
N TRP A 233 -20.89 -2.19 -8.24
CA TRP A 233 -20.25 -1.18 -7.40
C TRP A 233 -20.17 0.16 -8.12
N LYS A 234 -20.43 1.25 -7.38
CA LYS A 234 -20.50 2.60 -7.94
C LYS A 234 -21.50 2.76 -9.10
N TRP A 235 -22.57 1.97 -9.13
CA TRP A 235 -23.61 2.05 -10.16
C TRP A 235 -24.15 3.47 -10.40
N TRP A 236 -24.15 4.33 -9.38
CA TRP A 236 -24.56 5.73 -9.48
C TRP A 236 -23.69 6.58 -10.41
N GLU A 237 -22.45 6.16 -10.72
CA GLU A 237 -21.59 6.83 -11.71
C GLU A 237 -22.08 6.59 -13.15
N ARG A 238 -22.81 5.49 -13.38
CA ARG A 238 -23.21 4.97 -14.70
C ARG A 238 -24.72 5.03 -14.95
N CYS A 239 -25.54 5.33 -13.95
CA CYS A 239 -26.99 5.38 -14.07
C CYS A 239 -27.51 6.81 -14.33
N SER A 240 -28.76 6.94 -14.77
CA SER A 240 -29.47 8.23 -14.81
C SER A 240 -29.92 8.67 -13.40
N PHE A 241 -30.32 9.94 -13.26
CA PHE A 241 -30.90 10.41 -12.01
C PHE A 241 -32.17 9.63 -11.64
N GLU A 242 -32.99 9.27 -12.62
CA GLU A 242 -34.22 8.51 -12.42
C GLU A 242 -33.92 7.11 -11.88
N GLU A 243 -32.93 6.42 -12.44
CA GLU A 243 -32.48 5.11 -11.94
C GLU A 243 -31.93 5.22 -10.51
N PHE A 244 -31.17 6.29 -10.24
CA PHE A 244 -30.67 6.61 -8.90
C PHE A 244 -31.81 6.79 -7.89
N ARG A 245 -32.76 7.67 -8.22
CA ARG A 245 -33.91 7.97 -7.38
C ARG A 245 -34.75 6.72 -7.15
N ASP A 246 -35.09 6.00 -8.21
CA ASP A 246 -36.01 4.87 -8.16
C ASP A 246 -35.45 3.74 -7.29
N LYS A 247 -34.12 3.52 -7.28
CA LYS A 247 -33.49 2.56 -6.37
C LYS A 247 -33.66 2.96 -4.91
N PHE A 248 -33.28 4.18 -4.53
CA PHE A 248 -33.41 4.63 -3.12
C PHE A 248 -34.86 4.68 -2.65
N VAL A 249 -35.80 5.13 -3.50
CA VAL A 249 -37.23 5.15 -3.18
C VAL A 249 -37.76 3.73 -3.00
N ARG A 250 -37.51 2.84 -3.96
CA ARG A 250 -37.96 1.43 -3.90
C ARG A 250 -37.44 0.72 -2.65
N GLU A 251 -36.15 0.88 -2.35
CA GLU A 251 -35.53 0.25 -1.19
C GLU A 251 -36.08 0.80 0.12
N ALA A 252 -36.33 2.11 0.21
CA ALA A 252 -36.94 2.72 1.38
C ALA A 252 -38.40 2.29 1.55
N GLU A 253 -39.18 2.19 0.49
CA GLU A 253 -40.56 1.69 0.54
C GLU A 253 -40.64 0.24 1.01
N GLN A 254 -39.68 -0.61 0.62
CA GLN A 254 -39.65 -2.01 0.98
C GLN A 254 -39.15 -2.27 2.41
N ASN A 255 -38.18 -1.48 2.88
CA ASN A 255 -37.43 -1.79 4.10
C ASN A 255 -37.71 -0.85 5.28
N ARG A 256 -38.33 0.33 5.06
CA ARG A 256 -38.59 1.27 6.16
C ARG A 256 -39.51 0.67 7.22
N ALA A 257 -39.23 0.97 8.47
CA ALA A 257 -40.17 0.67 9.55
C ALA A 257 -41.45 1.53 9.42
N PRO A 258 -42.64 1.03 9.81
CA PRO A 258 -43.91 1.74 9.61
C PRO A 258 -43.94 3.17 10.20
N GLN A 259 -43.22 3.40 11.30
CA GLN A 259 -43.12 4.68 12.00
C GLN A 259 -42.12 5.68 11.39
N ILE A 260 -41.28 5.25 10.45
CA ILE A 260 -40.28 6.08 9.79
C ILE A 260 -40.88 6.62 8.49
N ARG A 261 -40.78 7.93 8.27
CA ARG A 261 -41.25 8.57 7.02
C ARG A 261 -40.33 8.22 5.85
N LEU A 262 -40.84 8.33 4.63
CA LEU A 262 -40.10 7.91 3.45
C LEU A 262 -38.82 8.72 3.28
N GLY A 263 -38.90 10.06 3.35
CA GLY A 263 -37.75 10.94 3.22
C GLY A 263 -36.76 10.78 4.37
N GLN A 264 -37.23 10.46 5.58
CA GLN A 264 -36.36 10.13 6.71
C GLN A 264 -35.53 8.86 6.47
N GLU A 265 -36.15 7.80 5.94
CA GLU A 265 -35.42 6.57 5.59
C GLU A 265 -34.40 6.84 4.47
N ILE A 266 -34.81 7.54 3.41
CA ILE A 266 -33.95 7.89 2.28
C ILE A 266 -32.74 8.68 2.76
N TYR A 267 -32.95 9.74 3.56
CA TYR A 267 -31.87 10.54 4.12
C TYR A 267 -30.89 9.68 4.92
N ASN A 268 -31.37 8.84 5.82
CA ASN A 268 -30.49 7.99 6.63
C ASN A 268 -29.71 7.00 5.76
N ARG A 269 -30.37 6.41 4.76
CA ARG A 269 -29.77 5.43 3.86
C ARG A 269 -28.69 6.06 3.00
N THR A 270 -28.92 7.22 2.40
CA THR A 270 -27.91 7.93 1.60
C THR A 270 -26.73 8.40 2.46
N GLN A 271 -26.97 8.87 3.70
CA GLN A 271 -25.90 9.23 4.64
C GLN A 271 -25.01 8.04 5.00
N LEU A 272 -25.59 6.85 5.16
CA LEU A 272 -24.82 5.63 5.42
C LEU A 272 -24.10 5.13 4.16
N TYR A 273 -24.81 5.13 3.03
CA TYR A 273 -24.33 4.56 1.78
C TYR A 273 -23.20 5.40 1.16
N PHE A 274 -23.26 6.73 1.30
CA PHE A 274 -22.24 7.67 0.83
C PHE A 274 -21.40 8.25 1.97
N LYS A 275 -21.26 7.51 3.08
CA LYS A 275 -20.55 7.98 4.25
C LYS A 275 -19.14 8.48 3.93
N ASP A 276 -18.39 7.74 3.12
CA ASP A 276 -17.01 8.10 2.78
C ASP A 276 -16.91 9.42 2.01
N TYR A 277 -17.92 9.73 1.17
CA TYR A 277 -18.02 11.00 0.46
C TYR A 277 -18.35 12.15 1.43
N PHE A 278 -19.24 11.92 2.39
CA PHE A 278 -19.63 12.92 3.40
C PHE A 278 -18.60 13.10 4.52
N ASP A 279 -17.66 12.16 4.71
CA ASP A 279 -16.56 12.29 5.65
C ASP A 279 -15.33 12.98 5.00
N SER A 280 -15.20 12.93 3.67
CA SER A 280 -14.05 13.46 2.91
C SER A 280 -14.27 14.87 2.36
N LEU A 281 -15.03 15.70 3.08
CA LEU A 281 -15.43 17.04 2.63
C LEU A 281 -14.27 18.03 2.63
N THR A 282 -14.30 18.95 1.66
CA THR A 282 -13.43 20.14 1.61
C THR A 282 -14.26 21.42 1.58
N GLU A 283 -13.67 22.56 1.95
CA GLU A 283 -14.39 23.82 2.12
C GLU A 283 -14.92 24.41 0.80
N ASP A 284 -14.34 24.02 -0.32
CA ASP A 284 -14.70 24.43 -1.68
C ASP A 284 -15.81 23.57 -2.30
N MET A 285 -16.19 22.47 -1.64
CA MET A 285 -17.29 21.63 -2.09
C MET A 285 -18.65 22.32 -1.91
N PRO A 286 -19.60 22.08 -2.83
CA PRO A 286 -20.94 22.65 -2.73
C PRO A 286 -21.64 22.15 -1.47
N ASN A 287 -22.46 23.02 -0.88
CA ASN A 287 -23.31 22.69 0.26
C ASN A 287 -22.53 22.21 1.51
N VAL A 288 -21.25 22.54 1.64
CA VAL A 288 -20.46 22.26 2.85
C VAL A 288 -20.49 23.45 3.82
N GLU A 289 -20.91 23.20 5.06
CA GLU A 289 -20.91 24.16 6.15
C GLU A 289 -19.80 23.86 7.16
N LYS A 290 -19.18 24.92 7.69
CA LYS A 290 -18.21 24.81 8.79
C LYS A 290 -18.94 24.90 10.12
N HIS A 291 -18.73 23.91 10.98
CA HIS A 291 -19.14 23.95 12.37
C HIS A 291 -17.92 23.98 13.28
N LYS A 292 -17.78 25.05 14.07
CA LYS A 292 -16.77 25.12 15.12
C LYS A 292 -17.35 24.53 16.40
N ASP A 293 -16.64 23.58 16.99
CA ASP A 293 -16.98 23.05 18.30
C ASP A 293 -17.03 24.18 19.33
N LEU A 294 -18.08 24.21 20.14
CA LEU A 294 -18.23 25.20 21.22
C LEU A 294 -17.19 25.02 22.33
N PHE A 295 -16.61 23.82 22.45
CA PHE A 295 -15.71 23.44 23.53
C PHE A 295 -14.30 23.05 23.05
N SER A 296 -14.04 23.13 21.75
CA SER A 296 -12.70 22.90 21.19
C SER A 296 -12.42 23.80 19.98
N ASP A 297 -11.15 23.97 19.61
CA ASP A 297 -10.79 24.69 18.38
C ASP A 297 -10.96 23.83 17.11
N LYS A 298 -11.60 22.66 17.23
CA LYS A 298 -11.86 21.79 16.08
C LYS A 298 -12.97 22.37 15.21
N VAL A 299 -12.74 22.32 13.90
CA VAL A 299 -13.71 22.65 12.86
C VAL A 299 -14.12 21.35 12.19
N TYR A 300 -15.42 21.12 12.12
CA TYR A 300 -16.03 20.01 11.40
C TYR A 300 -16.70 20.56 10.14
N LEU A 301 -16.58 19.80 9.06
CA LEU A 301 -17.28 20.07 7.82
C LEU A 301 -18.51 19.17 7.75
N HIS A 302 -19.64 19.73 7.33
CA HIS A 302 -20.88 19.00 7.16
C HIS A 302 -21.49 19.33 5.81
N TRP A 303 -21.79 18.30 5.02
CA TRP A 303 -22.60 18.46 3.83
C TRP A 303 -24.06 18.65 4.25
N ARG A 304 -24.69 19.73 3.78
CA ARG A 304 -26.05 20.11 4.14
C ARG A 304 -26.90 20.32 2.90
N PRO A 305 -27.88 19.44 2.63
CA PRO A 305 -28.76 19.61 1.48
C PRO A 305 -29.56 20.91 1.62
N GLN A 306 -29.84 21.57 0.49
CA GLN A 306 -30.74 22.73 0.44
C GLN A 306 -32.18 22.31 0.66
N LYS A 307 -32.53 21.12 0.19
CA LYS A 307 -33.86 20.51 0.35
C LYS A 307 -33.78 19.37 1.34
N ASP A 308 -34.26 19.64 2.54
CA ASP A 308 -34.32 18.66 3.62
C ASP A 308 -35.48 17.68 3.36
N CYS A 309 -35.15 16.44 2.99
CA CYS A 309 -36.12 15.36 2.89
C CYS A 309 -36.30 14.58 4.21
N PHE A 310 -35.42 14.76 5.20
CA PHE A 310 -35.57 14.09 6.50
C PHE A 310 -36.87 14.54 7.16
N TYR A 311 -37.24 15.82 7.06
CA TYR A 311 -38.49 16.36 7.61
C TYR A 311 -39.62 16.61 6.62
N ILE A 312 -39.40 16.55 5.31
CA ILE A 312 -40.40 16.94 4.31
C ILE A 312 -40.31 15.96 3.12
N ASP A 313 -41.26 15.01 3.02
CA ASP A 313 -41.23 13.97 1.98
C ASP A 313 -41.38 14.57 0.56
N GLU A 314 -42.02 15.74 0.42
CA GLU A 314 -42.13 16.45 -0.85
C GLU A 314 -40.78 16.88 -1.43
N ASN A 315 -39.72 16.92 -0.60
CA ASN A 315 -38.36 17.30 -1.01
C ASN A 315 -37.51 16.10 -1.46
N ILE A 316 -38.02 14.87 -1.48
CA ILE A 316 -37.22 13.67 -1.78
C ILE A 316 -36.47 13.77 -3.12
N ASP A 317 -37.17 14.15 -4.20
CA ASP A 317 -36.55 14.22 -5.54
C ASP A 317 -35.45 15.29 -5.60
N ASP A 318 -35.69 16.47 -5.01
CA ASP A 318 -34.68 17.53 -4.97
C ASP A 318 -33.47 17.11 -4.13
N TYR A 319 -33.70 16.51 -2.95
CA TYR A 319 -32.65 16.00 -2.08
C TYR A 319 -31.79 14.95 -2.79
N LEU A 320 -32.43 13.94 -3.40
CA LEU A 320 -31.72 12.89 -4.12
C LEU A 320 -30.95 13.44 -5.31
N ARG A 321 -31.43 14.51 -5.95
CA ARG A 321 -30.71 15.18 -7.02
C ARG A 321 -29.45 15.86 -6.51
N GLU A 322 -29.54 16.55 -5.36
CA GLU A 322 -28.37 17.13 -4.71
C GLU A 322 -27.33 16.06 -4.32
N VAL A 323 -27.77 14.91 -3.79
CA VAL A 323 -26.87 13.79 -3.48
C VAL A 323 -26.24 13.24 -4.77
N TYR A 324 -27.04 12.97 -5.80
CA TYR A 324 -26.57 12.42 -7.08
C TYR A 324 -25.54 13.33 -7.76
N GLU A 325 -25.79 14.65 -7.76
CA GLU A 325 -24.84 15.62 -8.29
C GLU A 325 -23.60 15.77 -7.41
N PHE A 326 -23.71 15.54 -6.10
CA PHE A 326 -22.60 15.61 -5.17
C PHE A 326 -21.64 14.42 -5.34
N VAL A 327 -22.16 13.19 -5.36
CA VAL A 327 -21.34 11.95 -5.39
C VAL A 327 -20.72 11.64 -6.75
N ARG A 328 -21.08 12.38 -7.79
CA ARG A 328 -20.53 12.25 -9.15
C ARG A 328 -19.49 13.32 -9.50
N ARG A 329 -19.25 14.29 -8.60
CA ARG A 329 -18.14 15.24 -8.70
C ARG A 329 -16.92 14.65 -8.04
#